data_AF-A0A165CL92-F1
#
_entry.id   AF-A0A165CL92-F1
#
_cell.length_a   1.000
_cell.length_b   1.000
_cell.length_c   1.000
_cell.angle_alpha   90.00
_cell.angle_beta   90.00
_cell.angle_gamma   90.00
#
_symmetry.space_group_name_H-M   'P 1'
#
loop_
_entity.id
_entity.type
_entity.pdbx_description
1 polymer ?
#
loop_
_entity_poly.entity_id
_entity_poly.type
_entity_poly.pdbx_seq_one_letter_code
_entity_poly.pdbx_strand_id
1 'polypeptide(L)'
;MAALWADDKPSELVVKANIAIAAALEQNPLSRDDALKDAALLKCTSVSKLRNRGVLLNFASKEAALWVRKNGSAFAAAFDASVIVRDRGYQVLIKNVPVETDISNPDTLRAIERENDLPTDSFLRANWIRPIMRRREGQQNAHLRVAVSSAELANALI
;
A
#
# COMPACT_ATOMS: atom_id res chain seq x y z
N MET A 1 -8.22 19.13 9.99
CA MET A 1 -9.52 18.49 10.27
C MET A 1 -9.27 17.20 11.04
N ALA A 2 -9.96 16.96 12.15
CA ALA A 2 -9.97 15.65 12.79
C ALA A 2 -10.76 14.68 11.91
N ALA A 3 -10.29 13.45 11.78
CA ALA A 3 -11.03 12.42 11.06
C ALA A 3 -12.30 12.08 11.87
N LEU A 4 -13.47 12.10 11.23
CA LEU A 4 -14.78 11.95 11.89
C LEU A 4 -14.95 10.61 12.61
N TRP A 5 -14.08 9.65 12.33
CA TRP A 5 -14.07 8.30 12.89
C TRP A 5 -13.06 8.11 14.06
N ALA A 6 -12.31 9.16 14.41
CA ALA A 6 -11.22 9.06 15.40
C ALA A 6 -11.71 8.63 16.80
N ASP A 7 -12.92 9.03 17.19
CA ASP A 7 -13.52 8.74 18.49
C ASP A 7 -14.42 7.49 18.47
N ASP A 8 -14.75 6.94 17.30
CA ASP A 8 -15.67 5.80 17.15
C ASP A 8 -15.15 4.52 17.81
N LYS A 9 -16.04 3.66 18.30
CA LYS A 9 -15.62 2.35 18.84
C LYS A 9 -15.20 1.42 17.70
N PRO A 10 -14.30 0.44 17.94
CA PRO A 10 -13.88 -0.51 16.90
C PRO A 10 -15.04 -1.25 16.23
N SER A 11 -16.12 -1.53 16.96
CA SER A 11 -17.34 -2.15 16.42
C SER A 11 -18.08 -1.27 15.41
N GLU A 12 -18.12 0.05 15.63
CA GLU A 12 -18.75 1.01 14.73
C GLU A 12 -17.95 1.16 13.43
N LEU A 13 -16.61 1.10 13.54
CA LEU A 13 -15.72 1.11 12.38
C LEU A 13 -15.89 -0.13 11.51
N VAL A 14 -16.15 -1.31 12.08
CA VAL A 14 -16.46 -2.53 11.31
C VAL A 14 -17.73 -2.31 10.48
N VAL A 15 -18.78 -1.75 11.08
CA VAL A 15 -20.04 -1.48 10.38
C VAL A 15 -19.83 -0.47 9.25
N LYS A 16 -19.15 0.65 9.52
CA LYS A 16 -18.80 1.65 8.50
C LYS A 16 -17.96 1.05 7.38
N ALA A 17 -16.97 0.21 7.69
CA ALA A 17 -16.16 -0.47 6.70
C ALA A 17 -17.01 -1.37 5.79
N ASN A 18 -17.94 -2.14 6.34
CA ASN A 18 -18.83 -2.99 5.56
C ASN A 18 -19.80 -2.18 4.67
N ILE A 19 -20.30 -1.04 5.15
CA ILE A 19 -21.11 -0.13 4.33
C ILE A 19 -20.28 0.45 3.18
N ALA A 20 -19.05 0.87 3.45
CA ALA A 20 -18.15 1.39 2.42
C ALA A 20 -17.76 0.34 1.36
N ILE A 21 -17.59 -0.93 1.77
CA ILE A 21 -17.40 -2.05 0.85
C ILE A 21 -18.62 -2.23 -0.05
N ALA A 22 -19.84 -2.22 0.52
CA ALA A 22 -21.07 -2.34 -0.25
C ALA A 22 -21.23 -1.19 -1.26
N ALA A 23 -20.96 0.05 -0.86
CA ALA A 23 -20.99 1.20 -1.76
C ALA A 23 -19.92 1.11 -2.86
N ALA A 24 -18.72 0.61 -2.53
CA ALA A 24 -17.67 0.38 -3.51
C ALA A 24 -18.04 -0.74 -4.51
N LEU A 25 -18.80 -1.75 -4.08
CA LEU A 25 -19.29 -2.84 -4.95
C LEU A 25 -20.33 -2.33 -5.96
N GLU A 26 -21.19 -1.40 -5.55
CA GLU A 26 -22.15 -0.76 -6.46
C GLU A 26 -21.44 0.01 -7.57
N GLN A 27 -20.32 0.67 -7.25
CA GLN A 27 -19.51 1.42 -8.22
C GLN A 27 -18.64 0.51 -9.09
N ASN A 28 -18.16 -0.61 -8.55
CA ASN A 28 -17.36 -1.58 -9.29
C ASN A 28 -17.87 -3.00 -9.05
N PRO A 29 -18.83 -3.47 -9.87
CA PRO A 29 -19.42 -4.78 -9.67
C PRO A 29 -18.39 -5.89 -9.89
N LEU A 30 -18.48 -6.92 -9.05
CA LEU A 30 -17.70 -8.14 -9.21
C LEU A 30 -18.05 -8.83 -10.54
N SER A 31 -17.05 -9.38 -11.20
CA SER A 31 -17.23 -10.16 -12.41
C SER A 31 -18.04 -11.43 -12.13
N ARG A 32 -18.67 -11.97 -13.18
CA ARG A 32 -19.51 -13.17 -13.11
C ARG A 32 -18.75 -14.42 -12.67
N ASP A 33 -17.42 -14.44 -12.61
CA ASP A 33 -16.65 -15.60 -12.15
C ASP A 33 -15.75 -15.29 -10.93
N ASP A 34 -15.99 -14.17 -10.24
CA ASP A 34 -15.17 -13.80 -9.10
C ASP A 34 -15.45 -14.70 -7.87
N ALA A 35 -14.36 -15.19 -7.27
CA ALA A 35 -14.38 -15.99 -6.03
C ALA A 35 -14.98 -15.24 -4.81
N LEU A 36 -15.27 -13.94 -4.96
CA LEU A 36 -15.84 -13.06 -3.93
C LEU A 36 -17.36 -12.93 -4.00
N LYS A 37 -18.04 -13.70 -4.86
CA LYS A 37 -19.50 -13.68 -4.96
C LYS A 37 -20.22 -13.99 -3.65
N ASP A 38 -19.63 -14.83 -2.82
CA ASP A 38 -20.17 -15.08 -1.49
C ASP A 38 -19.97 -13.82 -0.65
N ALA A 39 -21.07 -13.13 -0.34
CA ALA A 39 -21.07 -11.91 0.47
C ALA A 39 -20.40 -12.11 1.86
N ALA A 40 -20.31 -13.36 2.33
CA ALA A 40 -19.59 -13.73 3.54
C ALA A 40 -18.07 -13.58 3.41
N LEU A 41 -17.51 -13.75 2.21
CA LEU A 41 -16.07 -13.62 1.94
C LEU A 41 -15.64 -12.16 1.87
N LEU A 42 -16.51 -11.30 1.32
CA LEU A 42 -16.25 -9.86 1.21
C LEU A 42 -16.76 -9.08 2.42
N LYS A 43 -16.27 -9.45 3.61
CA LYS A 43 -16.63 -8.83 4.88
C LYS A 43 -15.40 -8.45 5.70
N CYS A 44 -15.47 -7.27 6.33
CA CYS A 44 -14.53 -6.87 7.36
C CYS A 44 -14.88 -7.54 8.69
N THR A 45 -13.94 -8.30 9.24
CA THR A 45 -14.10 -9.10 10.46
C THR A 45 -13.73 -8.29 11.70
N SER A 46 -12.63 -7.54 11.63
CA SER A 46 -12.16 -6.74 12.76
C SER A 46 -11.40 -5.50 12.33
N VAL A 47 -11.37 -4.52 13.23
CA VAL A 47 -10.69 -3.25 13.03
C VAL A 47 -9.76 -2.98 14.20
N SER A 48 -8.51 -2.64 13.91
CA SER A 48 -7.50 -2.25 14.91
C SER A 48 -7.06 -0.82 14.68
N LYS A 49 -7.26 0.06 15.67
CA LYS A 49 -6.75 1.43 15.65
C LYS A 49 -5.24 1.42 15.95
N LEU A 50 -4.48 2.11 15.11
CA LEU A 50 -3.04 2.28 15.28
C LEU A 50 -2.74 3.61 15.97
N ARG A 51 -1.63 3.66 16.74
CA ARG A 51 -1.19 4.86 17.49
C ARG A 51 -0.90 6.07 16.60
N ASN A 52 -0.64 5.85 15.32
CA ASN A 52 -0.37 6.88 14.32
C ASN A 52 -1.65 7.41 13.63
N ARG A 53 -2.82 7.31 14.29
CA ARG A 53 -4.13 7.64 13.70
C ARG A 53 -4.41 6.85 12.40
N GLY A 54 -3.86 5.64 12.29
CA GLY A 54 -4.15 4.70 11.23
C GLY A 54 -5.21 3.69 11.68
N VAL A 55 -5.82 3.02 10.71
CA VAL A 55 -6.75 1.91 10.95
C VAL A 55 -6.29 0.71 10.15
N LEU A 56 -6.20 -0.44 10.81
CA LEU A 56 -5.97 -1.72 10.17
C LEU A 56 -7.31 -2.47 10.08
N LEU A 57 -7.73 -2.79 8.86
CA LEU A 57 -8.93 -3.57 8.58
C LEU A 57 -8.51 -5.02 8.30
N ASN A 58 -9.09 -5.95 9.05
CA ASN A 58 -8.91 -7.38 8.80
C ASN A 58 -10.15 -7.92 8.08
N PHE A 59 -9.92 -8.69 7.03
CA PHE A 59 -10.95 -9.28 6.20
C PHE A 59 -11.02 -10.79 6.41
N ALA A 60 -12.17 -11.38 6.06
CA ALA A 60 -12.37 -12.83 6.14
C ALA A 60 -11.50 -13.61 5.13
N SER A 61 -11.16 -13.00 3.99
CA SER A 61 -10.35 -13.64 2.94
C SER A 61 -9.27 -12.71 2.39
N LYS A 62 -8.24 -13.30 1.78
CA LYS A 62 -7.15 -12.56 1.12
C LYS A 62 -7.68 -11.83 -0.11
N GLU A 63 -8.58 -12.47 -0.84
CA GLU A 63 -9.22 -11.96 -2.05
C GLU A 63 -9.99 -10.68 -1.73
N ALA A 64 -10.69 -10.63 -0.59
CA ALA A 64 -11.44 -9.46 -0.16
C ALA A 64 -10.53 -8.27 0.11
N ALA A 65 -9.41 -8.49 0.80
CA ALA A 65 -8.41 -7.46 1.04
C ALA A 65 -7.77 -6.97 -0.28
N LEU A 66 -7.49 -7.88 -1.23
CA LEU A 66 -6.96 -7.52 -2.55
C LEU A 66 -7.96 -6.71 -3.38
N TRP A 67 -9.24 -7.06 -3.33
CA TRP A 67 -10.29 -6.31 -4.03
C TRP A 67 -10.44 -4.89 -3.47
N VAL A 68 -10.46 -4.73 -2.15
CA VAL A 68 -10.49 -3.39 -1.52
C VAL A 68 -9.23 -2.60 -1.85
N ARG A 69 -8.06 -3.25 -1.92
CA ARG A 69 -6.80 -2.60 -2.35
C ARG A 69 -6.88 -2.11 -3.79
N LYS A 70 -7.42 -2.92 -4.71
CA LYS A 70 -7.61 -2.54 -6.13
C LYS A 70 -8.60 -1.38 -6.28
N ASN A 71 -9.63 -1.36 -5.45
CA ASN A 71 -10.70 -0.35 -5.44
C ASN A 71 -10.53 0.68 -4.31
N GLY A 72 -9.29 0.94 -3.89
CA GLY A 72 -9.00 1.70 -2.68
C GLY A 72 -9.55 3.13 -2.72
N SER A 73 -9.64 3.75 -3.90
CA SER A 73 -10.21 5.09 -4.09
C SER A 73 -11.72 5.13 -3.85
N ALA A 74 -12.47 4.18 -4.43
CA ALA A 74 -13.91 4.07 -4.24
C ALA A 74 -14.25 3.73 -2.79
N PHE A 75 -13.51 2.80 -2.19
CA PHE A 75 -13.65 2.46 -0.77
C PHE A 75 -13.33 3.66 0.14
N ALA A 76 -12.23 4.37 -0.11
CA ALA A 76 -11.86 5.55 0.67
C ALA A 76 -12.94 6.64 0.61
N ALA A 77 -13.44 6.94 -0.59
CA ALA A 77 -14.49 7.93 -0.79
C ALA A 77 -15.78 7.58 -0.03
N ALA A 78 -16.16 6.30 0.02
CA ALA A 78 -17.33 5.82 0.75
C ALA A 78 -17.11 5.73 2.26
N PHE A 79 -15.87 5.49 2.72
CA PHE A 79 -15.56 5.36 4.14
C PHE A 79 -15.43 6.73 4.82
N ASP A 80 -14.57 7.61 4.29
CA ASP A 80 -14.38 8.99 4.74
C ASP A 80 -13.43 9.70 3.77
N ALA A 81 -13.75 10.93 3.37
CA ALA A 81 -12.94 11.70 2.42
C ALA A 81 -11.47 11.92 2.87
N SER A 82 -11.16 11.77 4.16
CA SER A 82 -9.80 11.90 4.71
C SER A 82 -9.01 10.59 4.73
N VAL A 83 -9.62 9.45 4.39
CA VAL A 83 -8.97 8.15 4.46
C VAL A 83 -8.20 7.85 3.19
N ILE A 84 -6.99 7.33 3.37
CA ILE A 84 -6.14 6.89 2.27
C ILE A 84 -5.84 5.42 2.51
N VAL A 85 -6.31 4.56 1.60
CA VAL A 85 -5.92 3.14 1.60
C VAL A 85 -4.44 3.07 1.25
N ARG A 86 -3.62 2.67 2.22
CA ARG A 86 -2.17 2.55 2.03
C ARG A 86 -1.82 1.13 1.67
N ASP A 87 -1.07 1.01 0.58
CA ASP A 87 -0.42 -0.23 0.26
C ASP A 87 0.70 -0.55 1.26
N ARG A 88 0.79 -1.80 1.71
CA ARG A 88 1.84 -2.23 2.64
C ARG A 88 3.09 -2.59 1.83
N GLY A 89 3.90 -1.58 1.55
CA GLY A 89 5.22 -1.79 0.97
C GLY A 89 6.20 -2.39 1.97
N TYR A 90 6.89 -3.47 1.59
CA TYR A 90 7.94 -4.10 2.39
C TYR A 90 9.23 -3.29 2.21
N GLN A 91 9.85 -2.86 3.31
CA GLN A 91 11.04 -2.01 3.23
C GLN A 91 12.30 -2.86 3.08
N VAL A 92 13.05 -2.64 2.01
CA VAL A 92 14.35 -3.26 1.72
C VAL A 92 15.44 -2.19 1.66
N LEU A 93 16.63 -2.53 2.17
CA LEU A 93 17.82 -1.68 2.12
C LEU A 93 18.66 -2.07 0.91
N ILE A 94 18.77 -1.21 -0.09
CA ILE A 94 19.68 -1.40 -1.22
C ILE A 94 20.97 -0.62 -0.94
N LYS A 95 22.11 -1.32 -1.00
CA LYS A 95 23.42 -0.74 -0.72
C LYS A 95 24.12 -0.31 -2.01
N ASN A 96 25.04 0.65 -1.88
CA ASN A 96 25.99 1.04 -2.92
C ASN A 96 25.37 1.48 -4.26
N VAL A 97 24.32 2.30 -4.23
CA VAL A 97 23.67 2.84 -5.42
C VAL A 97 24.34 4.17 -5.83
N PRO A 98 24.69 4.37 -7.11
CA PRO A 98 25.27 5.62 -7.60
C PRO A 98 24.41 6.84 -7.22
N VAL A 99 25.04 7.91 -6.75
CA VAL A 99 24.31 9.12 -6.31
C VAL A 99 23.67 9.89 -7.46
N GLU A 100 24.13 9.62 -8.67
CA GLU A 100 23.63 10.15 -9.95
C GLU A 100 22.32 9.50 -10.37
N THR A 101 21.94 8.34 -9.78
CA THR A 101 20.66 7.69 -10.08
C THR A 101 19.50 8.56 -9.61
N ASP A 102 18.69 9.04 -10.56
CA ASP A 102 17.48 9.80 -10.27
C ASP A 102 16.34 8.89 -9.81
N ILE A 103 16.32 8.56 -8.52
CA ILE A 103 15.25 7.76 -7.91
C ILE A 103 13.91 8.49 -7.79
N SER A 104 13.87 9.80 -8.08
CA SER A 104 12.63 10.58 -8.05
C SER A 104 11.85 10.46 -9.35
N ASN A 105 12.53 10.10 -10.43
CA ASN A 105 11.92 9.75 -11.70
C ASN A 105 11.34 8.32 -11.67
N PRO A 106 10.01 8.15 -11.84
CA PRO A 106 9.38 6.84 -11.91
C PRO A 106 9.96 5.95 -13.02
N ASP A 107 10.35 6.53 -14.15
CA ASP A 107 10.88 5.78 -15.30
C ASP A 107 12.22 5.11 -14.96
N THR A 108 13.03 5.73 -14.09
CA THR A 108 14.28 5.13 -13.61
C THR A 108 14.01 3.87 -12.82
N LEU A 109 13.01 3.86 -11.93
CA LEU A 109 12.64 2.65 -11.19
C LEU A 109 12.10 1.56 -12.12
N ARG A 110 11.29 1.93 -13.12
CA ARG A 110 10.76 1.00 -14.14
C ARG A 110 11.87 0.43 -15.03
N ALA A 111 12.89 1.21 -15.34
CA ALA A 111 14.07 0.73 -16.06
C ALA A 111 14.86 -0.29 -15.24
N ILE A 112 15.10 -0.01 -13.95
CA ILE A 112 15.79 -0.95 -13.04
C ILE A 112 14.98 -2.25 -12.91
N GLU A 113 13.64 -2.18 -12.80
CA GLU A 113 12.80 -3.37 -12.78
C GLU A 113 13.01 -4.24 -14.03
N ARG A 114 12.96 -3.60 -15.21
CA ARG A 114 13.13 -4.29 -16.49
C ARG A 114 14.52 -4.89 -16.66
N GLU A 115 15.57 -4.18 -16.26
CA GLU A 115 16.96 -4.62 -16.36
C GLU A 115 17.28 -5.79 -15.42
N ASN A 116 16.48 -5.99 -14.37
CA ASN A 116 16.67 -7.06 -13.38
C ASN A 116 15.59 -8.15 -13.47
N ASP A 117 14.84 -8.20 -14.59
CA ASP A 117 13.74 -9.15 -14.80
C ASP A 117 12.69 -9.17 -13.66
N LEU A 118 12.50 -8.02 -13.01
CA LEU A 118 11.52 -7.87 -11.95
C LEU A 118 10.13 -7.63 -12.54
N PRO A 119 9.06 -8.12 -11.91
CA PRO A 119 7.70 -7.77 -12.28
C PRO A 119 7.50 -6.25 -12.31
N THR A 120 6.68 -5.76 -13.24
CA THR A 120 6.31 -4.34 -13.26
C THR A 120 5.63 -3.95 -11.95
N ASP A 121 5.90 -2.73 -11.47
CA ASP A 121 5.39 -2.22 -10.18
C ASP A 121 5.92 -2.97 -8.94
N SER A 122 7.08 -3.63 -9.08
CA SER A 122 7.83 -4.24 -7.99
C SER A 122 8.31 -3.23 -6.94
N PHE A 123 8.86 -2.11 -7.38
CA PHE A 123 9.25 -0.97 -6.57
C PHE A 123 8.09 0.02 -6.48
N LEU A 124 7.53 0.15 -5.28
CA LEU A 124 6.46 1.09 -4.98
C LEU A 124 7.00 2.51 -4.75
N ARG A 125 8.10 2.63 -4.00
CA ARG A 125 8.75 3.91 -3.67
C ARG A 125 10.23 3.69 -3.37
N ALA A 126 11.09 4.63 -3.75
CA ALA A 126 12.48 4.67 -3.35
C ALA A 126 12.80 5.98 -2.64
N ASN A 127 13.61 5.91 -1.58
CA ASN A 127 14.11 7.10 -0.88
C ASN A 127 15.56 6.90 -0.47
N TRP A 128 16.38 7.93 -0.63
CA TRP A 128 17.72 7.94 -0.05
C TRP A 128 17.65 7.90 1.48
N ILE A 129 18.48 7.06 2.10
CA ILE A 129 18.58 7.03 3.58
C ILE A 129 19.29 8.28 4.09
N ARG A 130 20.32 8.73 3.36
CA ARG A 130 21.00 9.99 3.65
C ARG A 130 20.61 11.03 2.60
N PRO A 131 19.96 12.15 3.01
CA PRO A 131 19.68 13.24 2.10
C PRO A 131 20.99 13.86 1.61
N ILE A 132 20.95 14.51 0.44
CA ILE A 132 22.14 15.05 -0.25
C ILE A 132 22.98 15.94 0.69
N MET A 133 22.33 16.79 1.49
CA MET A 133 23.00 17.69 2.45
C MET A 133 23.80 16.99 3.55
N ARG A 134 23.61 15.68 3.75
CA ARG A 134 24.29 14.87 4.77
C ARG A 134 25.25 13.83 4.17
N ARG A 135 25.51 13.91 2.86
CA ARG A 135 26.50 13.06 2.18
C ARG A 135 27.89 13.67 2.35
N ARG A 136 28.91 12.81 2.28
CA ARG A 136 30.30 13.29 2.24
C ARG A 136 30.54 13.95 0.89
N GLU A 137 31.37 14.98 0.87
CA GLU A 137 31.83 15.59 -0.38
C GLU A 137 32.57 14.54 -1.22
N GLY A 138 32.25 14.45 -2.52
CA GLY A 138 32.80 13.42 -3.42
C GLY A 138 32.25 12.00 -3.23
N GLN A 139 31.21 11.80 -2.41
CA GLN A 139 30.59 10.47 -2.26
C GLN A 139 29.89 10.02 -3.56
N GLN A 140 30.41 8.97 -4.20
CA GLN A 140 29.87 8.42 -5.44
C GLN A 140 28.68 7.48 -5.24
N ASN A 141 28.61 6.78 -4.10
CA ASN A 141 27.56 5.80 -3.84
C ASN A 141 26.83 6.08 -2.52
N ALA A 142 25.53 5.82 -2.46
CA ALA A 142 24.71 5.94 -1.27
C ALA A 142 23.79 4.72 -1.06
N HIS A 143 22.97 4.75 -0.01
CA HIS A 143 22.03 3.68 0.31
C HIS A 143 20.59 4.13 0.10
N LEU A 144 19.82 3.24 -0.52
CA LEU A 144 18.39 3.41 -0.73
C LEU A 144 17.59 2.59 0.27
N ARG A 145 16.50 3.18 0.72
CA ARG A 145 15.38 2.48 1.32
C ARG A 145 14.29 2.38 0.26
N VAL A 146 13.98 1.17 -0.16
CA VAL A 146 13.00 0.88 -1.20
C VAL A 146 11.82 0.13 -0.61
N ALA A 147 10.61 0.54 -0.98
CA ALA A 147 9.37 -0.14 -0.65
C ALA A 147 9.02 -1.08 -1.81
N VAL A 148 8.92 -2.38 -1.58
CA VAL A 148 8.52 -3.37 -2.59
C VAL A 148 7.12 -3.91 -2.36
N SER A 149 6.49 -4.42 -3.42
CA SER A 149 5.08 -4.77 -3.47
C SER A 149 4.71 -6.11 -2.81
N SER A 150 5.67 -7.01 -2.59
CA SER A 150 5.44 -8.33 -1.96
C SER A 150 6.56 -8.73 -1.00
N ALA A 151 6.22 -9.62 -0.06
CA ALA A 151 7.19 -10.17 0.90
C ALA A 151 8.16 -11.12 0.20
N GLU A 152 7.66 -11.88 -0.76
CA GLU A 152 8.42 -12.84 -1.56
C GLU A 152 9.52 -12.12 -2.35
N LEU A 153 9.15 -11.01 -3.02
CA LEU A 153 10.11 -10.15 -3.71
C LEU A 153 11.09 -9.50 -2.72
N ALA A 154 10.61 -9.02 -1.58
CA ALA A 154 11.47 -8.44 -0.56
C ALA A 154 12.55 -9.43 -0.10
N ASN A 155 12.18 -10.69 0.09
CA ASN A 155 13.10 -11.76 0.50
C ASN A 155 14.06 -12.15 -0.63
N ALA A 156 13.61 -12.13 -1.88
CA ALA A 156 14.48 -12.43 -3.03
C ALA A 156 15.56 -11.36 -3.29
N LEU A 157 15.34 -10.12 -2.83
CA LEU A 157 16.27 -8.99 -2.97
C LEU A 157 17.30 -8.88 -1.83
N ILE A 158 17.19 -9.68 -0.77
CA ILE A 158 18.10 -9.70 0.39
C ILE A 158 19.17 -10.76 0.19
#